data_AF-A0A6I3HTF4-F1
#
_entry.id   AF-A0A6I3HTF4-F1
#
_cell.length_a   1.000
_cell.length_b   1.000
_cell.length_c   1.000
_cell.angle_alpha   90.00
_cell.angle_beta   90.00
_cell.angle_gamma   90.00
#
_symmetry.space_group_name_H-M   'P 1'
#
loop_
_entity.id
_entity.type
_entity.pdbx_description
1 polymer ?
#
loop_
_entity_poly.entity_id
_entity_poly.type
_entity_poly.pdbx_seq_one_letter_code
_entity_poly.pdbx_strand_id
1 'polypeptide(L)'
;MSITEASRFQLRTAMGQILSEEAADTLMELLPPVGWADVATKTDIQHLRDEMQHLRDELKGDMHALQLRFEATLEKRLHEQTKWLITTMIAMNTVMLAASVALSKLI
;
A
#
# COMPACT_ATOMS: atom_id res chain seq x y z
N MET A 1 0.46 -16.11 -32.19
CA MET A 1 -0.31 -15.73 -33.40
C MET A 1 -1.68 -15.29 -32.92
N SER A 2 -2.05 -14.03 -33.12
CA SER A 2 -3.39 -13.53 -32.79
C SER A 2 -4.39 -13.92 -33.88
N ILE A 3 -5.62 -14.26 -33.50
CA ILE A 3 -6.71 -14.50 -34.46
C ILE A 3 -7.03 -13.16 -35.14
N THR A 4 -6.98 -13.12 -36.47
CA THR A 4 -7.29 -11.91 -37.26
C THR A 4 -8.78 -11.79 -37.54
N GLU A 5 -9.25 -10.57 -37.79
CA GLU A 5 -10.65 -10.33 -38.19
C GLU A 5 -11.02 -11.11 -39.46
N ALA A 6 -10.09 -11.22 -40.41
CA ALA A 6 -10.28 -11.99 -41.64
C ALA A 6 -10.48 -13.49 -41.36
N SER A 7 -9.69 -14.07 -40.44
CA SER A 7 -9.86 -15.46 -40.02
C SER A 7 -11.19 -15.69 -39.28
N ARG A 8 -11.62 -14.73 -38.46
CA ARG A 8 -12.90 -14.77 -37.74
C ARG A 8 -14.09 -14.74 -38.71
N PHE A 9 -14.02 -13.88 -39.71
CA PHE A 9 -15.04 -13.80 -40.77
C PHE A 9 -15.12 -15.08 -41.61
N GLN A 10 -13.97 -15.66 -41.97
CA GLN A 10 -13.92 -16.95 -42.67
C GLN A 10 -14.53 -18.08 -41.83
N LEU A 11 -14.27 -18.13 -40.52
CA LEU A 11 -14.86 -19.11 -39.61
C LEU A 11 -16.39 -18.97 -39.55
N ARG A 12 -16.90 -17.75 -39.36
CA ARG A 12 -18.35 -17.46 -39.35
C ARG A 12 -19.01 -17.90 -40.66
N THR A 13 -18.38 -17.59 -41.80
CA THR A 13 -18.86 -17.99 -43.13
C THR A 13 -18.93 -19.51 -43.29
N ALA A 14 -17.88 -20.24 -42.87
CA ALA A 14 -17.86 -21.69 -42.92
C ALA A 14 -18.91 -22.33 -41.97
N MET A 15 -19.10 -21.74 -40.78
CA MET A 15 -20.10 -22.20 -39.82
C MET A 15 -21.53 -21.96 -40.33
N GLY A 16 -21.79 -20.83 -41.00
CA GLY A 16 -23.09 -20.51 -41.60
C GLY A 16 -23.53 -21.52 -42.65
N GLN A 17 -22.59 -22.04 -43.43
CA GLN A 17 -22.84 -23.10 -44.41
C GLN A 17 -23.22 -24.46 -43.79
N ILE A 18 -22.78 -24.74 -42.56
CA ILE A 18 -22.99 -26.03 -41.88
C ILE A 18 -24.20 -25.98 -40.95
N LEU A 19 -24.37 -24.88 -40.20
CA LEU A 19 -25.30 -24.78 -39.07
C LEU A 19 -26.50 -23.86 -39.34
N SER A 20 -26.49 -23.07 -40.41
CA SER A 20 -27.28 -21.84 -40.67
C SER A 20 -26.62 -20.55 -40.18
N GLU A 21 -26.92 -19.44 -40.86
CA GLU A 21 -26.41 -18.10 -40.55
C GLU A 21 -26.72 -17.67 -39.11
N GLU A 22 -27.95 -17.92 -38.65
CA GLU A 22 -28.44 -17.51 -37.32
C GLU A 22 -27.72 -18.29 -36.19
N ALA A 23 -27.49 -19.58 -36.39
CA ALA A 23 -26.73 -20.42 -35.46
C ALA A 23 -25.24 -20.04 -35.44
N ALA A 24 -24.67 -19.67 -36.59
CA ALA A 24 -23.29 -19.21 -36.69
C ALA A 24 -23.09 -17.87 -35.96
N ASP A 25 -24.01 -16.92 -36.12
CA ASP A 25 -23.95 -15.64 -35.41
C ASP A 25 -24.03 -15.82 -33.90
N THR A 26 -24.96 -16.68 -33.43
CA THR A 26 -25.06 -17.04 -32.00
C THR A 26 -23.77 -17.66 -31.47
N LEU A 27 -23.14 -18.58 -32.22
CA LEU A 27 -21.88 -19.19 -31.82
C LEU A 27 -20.76 -18.14 -31.73
N MET A 28 -20.68 -17.24 -32.71
CA MET A 28 -19.66 -16.19 -32.73
C MET A 28 -19.85 -15.18 -31.58
N GLU A 29 -21.09 -14.90 -31.16
CA GLU A 29 -21.37 -14.09 -29.97
C GLU A 29 -20.92 -14.75 -28.66
N LEU A 30 -20.95 -16.09 -28.59
CA LEU A 30 -20.51 -16.84 -27.41
C LEU A 30 -18.98 -16.98 -27.33
N LEU A 31 -18.28 -16.83 -28.45
CA LEU A 31 -16.83 -16.90 -28.48
C LEU A 31 -16.24 -15.56 -28.02
N PRO A 32 -15.17 -15.57 -27.20
CA PRO A 32 -14.50 -14.35 -26.84
C PRO A 32 -13.98 -13.64 -28.10
N PRO A 33 -13.99 -12.29 -28.12
CA PRO A 33 -13.50 -11.52 -29.26
C PRO A 33 -11.98 -11.71 -29.48
N VAL A 34 -11.28 -12.18 -28.46
CA VAL A 34 -9.86 -12.54 -28.46
C VAL A 34 -9.70 -14.05 -28.27
N GLY A 35 -8.51 -14.60 -28.50
CA GLY A 35 -8.27 -16.02 -28.23
C GLY A 35 -8.45 -16.34 -26.74
N TRP A 36 -8.84 -17.57 -26.42
CA TRP A 36 -8.96 -18.02 -25.03
C TRP A 36 -7.67 -17.91 -24.22
N ALA A 37 -6.51 -17.90 -24.88
CA ALA A 37 -5.21 -17.69 -24.23
C ALA A 37 -5.02 -16.25 -23.70
N ASP A 38 -5.75 -15.29 -24.26
CA ASP A 38 -5.68 -13.87 -23.84
C ASP A 38 -6.72 -13.54 -22.76
N VAL A 39 -7.64 -14.46 -22.46
CA VAL A 39 -8.64 -14.29 -21.41
C VAL A 39 -8.05 -14.73 -20.08
N ALA A 40 -7.96 -13.79 -19.13
CA ALA A 40 -7.49 -14.08 -17.79
C ALA A 40 -8.35 -15.19 -17.14
N THR A 41 -7.69 -16.22 -16.64
CA THR A 41 -8.34 -17.33 -15.97
C THR A 41 -8.64 -16.97 -14.51
N LYS A 42 -9.52 -17.76 -13.87
CA LYS A 42 -9.76 -17.64 -12.42
C LYS A 42 -8.47 -17.82 -11.60
N THR A 43 -7.55 -18.67 -12.08
CA THR A 43 -6.26 -18.91 -11.46
C THR A 43 -5.36 -17.68 -11.53
N ASP A 44 -5.33 -16.99 -12.68
CA ASP A 44 -4.53 -15.76 -12.82
C ASP A 44 -5.04 -14.67 -11.88
N ILE A 45 -6.36 -14.52 -11.78
CA ILE A 45 -6.99 -13.57 -10.85
C ILE A 45 -6.74 -13.98 -9.39
N GLN A 46 -6.75 -15.28 -9.09
CA GLN A 46 -6.43 -15.80 -7.77
C GLN A 46 -5.00 -15.45 -7.38
N HIS A 47 -4.04 -15.68 -8.28
CA HIS A 47 -2.63 -15.36 -8.07
C HIS A 47 -2.43 -13.87 -7.80
N LEU A 48 -3.03 -12.99 -8.61
CA LEU A 48 -3.00 -11.55 -8.40
C LEU A 48 -3.62 -11.13 -7.06
N ARG A 49 -4.71 -11.79 -6.64
CA ARG A 49 -5.33 -11.51 -5.34
C ARG A 49 -4.41 -11.89 -4.19
N ASP A 50 -3.71 -13.01 -4.31
CA ASP A 50 -2.79 -13.51 -3.29
C ASP A 50 -1.53 -12.63 -3.20
N GLU A 51 -0.96 -12.21 -4.33
CA GLU A 51 0.12 -11.21 -4.38
C GLU A 51 -0.32 -9.89 -3.72
N MET A 52 -1.53 -9.43 -4.02
CA MET A 52 -2.07 -8.21 -3.44
C MET A 52 -2.32 -8.32 -1.94
N GLN A 53 -2.71 -9.51 -1.45
CA GLN A 53 -2.84 -9.75 -0.02
C GLN A 53 -1.46 -9.75 0.66
N HIS A 54 -0.47 -10.38 0.04
CA HIS A 54 0.89 -10.41 0.56
C HIS A 54 1.49 -9.01 0.69
N LEU A 55 1.38 -8.18 -0.34
CA LEU A 55 1.86 -6.79 -0.33
C LEU A 55 1.14 -5.95 0.73
N ARG A 56 -0.16 -6.16 0.96
CA ARG A 56 -0.89 -5.48 2.04
C ARG A 56 -0.37 -5.88 3.41
N ASP A 57 -0.09 -7.16 3.61
CA ASP A 57 0.40 -7.68 4.89
C ASP A 57 1.83 -7.20 5.17
N GLU A 58 2.69 -7.16 4.15
CA GLU A 58 4.04 -6.58 4.22
C GLU A 58 3.99 -5.10 4.60
N LEU A 59 3.20 -4.30 3.88
CA LEU A 59 3.03 -2.87 4.17
C LEU A 59 2.51 -2.62 5.59
N LYS A 60 1.56 -3.43 6.06
CA LYS A 60 1.05 -3.33 7.42
C LYS A 60 2.13 -3.67 8.46
N GLY A 61 2.94 -4.68 8.18
CA GLY A 61 4.11 -5.02 9.00
C GLY A 61 5.09 -3.86 9.11
N ASP A 62 5.44 -3.25 7.97
CA ASP A 62 6.34 -2.10 7.91
C ASP A 62 5.80 -0.88 8.65
N MET A 63 4.50 -0.58 8.50
CA MET A 63 3.85 0.50 9.23
C MET A 63 3.91 0.28 10.75
N HIS A 64 3.64 -0.95 11.22
CA HIS A 64 3.77 -1.27 12.65
C HIS A 64 5.21 -1.17 13.14
N ALA A 65 6.17 -1.65 12.36
CA ALA A 65 7.59 -1.52 12.71
C ALA A 65 8.03 -0.05 12.78
N LEU A 66 7.54 0.78 11.86
CA LEU A 66 7.81 2.22 11.86
C LEU A 66 7.17 2.92 13.06
N GLN A 67 5.92 2.58 13.40
CA GLN A 67 5.23 3.08 14.60
C GLN A 67 6.02 2.78 15.87
N LEU A 68 6.42 1.52 16.08
CA LEU A 68 7.20 1.11 17.24
C LEU A 68 8.55 1.85 17.33
N ARG A 69 9.25 2.00 16.20
CA ARG A 69 10.52 2.75 16.14
C ARG A 69 10.32 4.22 16.47
N PHE A 70 9.23 4.81 15.99
CA PHE A 70 8.90 6.21 16.25
C PHE A 70 8.57 6.43 17.74
N GLU A 71 7.70 5.59 18.31
CA GLU A 71 7.37 5.62 19.74
C GLU A 71 8.63 5.48 20.60
N ALA A 72 9.46 4.46 20.35
CA ALA A 72 10.70 4.27 21.11
C ALA A 72 11.68 5.45 20.96
N THR A 73 11.79 6.04 19.76
CA THR A 73 12.66 7.19 19.53
C THR A 73 12.13 8.45 20.21
N LEU A 74 10.83 8.68 20.17
CA LEU A 74 10.18 9.79 20.85
C LEU A 74 10.30 9.66 22.36
N GLU A 75 9.97 8.51 22.94
CA GLU A 75 10.11 8.26 24.38
C GLU A 75 11.54 8.53 24.84
N LYS A 76 12.53 8.03 24.10
CA LYS A 76 13.94 8.27 24.41
C LYS A 76 14.29 9.75 24.37
N ARG A 77 13.89 10.47 23.31
CA ARG A 77 14.20 11.91 23.17
C ARG A 77 13.47 12.75 24.21
N LEU A 78 12.21 12.47 24.48
CA LEU A 78 11.43 13.16 25.51
C LEU A 78 12.04 12.92 26.88
N HIS A 79 12.40 11.68 27.21
CA HIS A 79 13.02 11.37 28.50
C HIS A 79 14.36 12.10 28.70
N GLU A 80 15.20 12.15 27.67
CA GLU A 80 16.46 12.92 27.71
C GLU A 80 16.20 14.43 27.83
N GLN A 81 15.24 14.97 27.07
CA GLN A 81 14.87 16.39 27.19
C GLN A 81 14.30 16.72 28.57
N THR A 82 13.42 15.89 29.12
CA THR A 82 12.85 16.09 30.47
C THR A 82 13.94 16.09 31.53
N LYS A 83 14.91 15.18 31.47
CA LYS A 83 16.07 15.18 32.38
C LYS A 83 16.85 16.47 32.30
N TRP A 84 17.15 16.92 31.08
CA TRP A 84 17.94 18.13 30.86
C TRP A 84 17.19 19.39 31.34
N LEU A 85 15.90 19.50 31.04
CA LEU A 85 15.03 20.58 31.49
C LEU A 85 14.93 20.66 33.01
N ILE A 86 14.70 19.53 33.70
CA ILE A 86 14.65 19.51 35.17
C ILE A 86 15.99 19.94 35.76
N THR A 87 17.10 19.42 35.21
CA THR A 87 18.45 19.75 35.69
C THR A 87 18.76 21.24 35.56
N THR A 88 18.43 21.86 34.42
CA THR A 88 18.67 23.29 34.23
C THR A 88 17.74 24.17 35.04
N MET A 89 16.48 23.78 35.22
CA MET A 89 15.55 24.51 36.10
C MET A 89 16.05 24.52 37.54
N ILE A 90 16.53 23.39 38.06
CA ILE A 90 17.10 23.32 39.41
C ILE A 90 18.33 24.23 39.54
N ALA A 91 19.25 24.18 38.56
CA ALA A 91 20.43 25.02 38.55
C ALA A 91 20.07 26.52 38.51
N MET A 92 19.13 26.90 37.65
CA MET A 92 18.70 28.28 37.48
C MET A 92 18.00 28.81 38.74
N ASN A 93 17.13 28.01 39.37
CA ASN A 93 16.49 28.37 40.64
C ASN A 93 17.52 28.54 41.76
N THR A 94 18.55 27.69 41.81
CA THR A 94 19.63 27.81 42.80
C THR A 94 20.41 29.12 42.62
N VAL A 95 20.75 29.47 41.39
CA VAL A 95 21.43 30.73 41.06
C VAL A 95 20.55 31.94 41.40
N MET A 96 19.26 31.88 41.06
CA MET A 96 18.32 32.97 41.34
C MET A 96 18.15 33.21 42.84
N LEU A 97 18.04 32.14 43.65
CA LEU A 97 17.97 32.25 45.11
C LEU A 97 19.25 32.88 45.69
N ALA A 98 20.43 32.44 45.24
CA ALA A 98 21.70 33.02 45.69
C ALA A 98 21.82 34.51 45.37
N ALA A 99 21.41 34.91 44.16
CA ALA A 99 21.37 36.31 43.75
C ALA A 99 20.39 37.14 44.62
N SER A 100 19.20 36.59 44.90
CA SER A 100 18.21 37.25 45.76
C SER A 100 18.75 37.49 47.18
N VAL A 101 19.40 36.50 47.79
CA VAL A 101 20.00 36.63 49.14
C VAL A 101 21.12 37.67 49.14
N ALA A 102 21.96 37.71 48.10
CA ALA A 102 23.03 38.70 47.99
C ALA A 102 22.48 40.13 47.89
N LEU A 103 21.42 40.33 47.11
CA LEU A 103 20.73 41.63 46.99
C LEU A 103 20.11 42.08 48.31
N SER A 104 19.50 41.16 49.08
CA SER A 104 18.93 41.48 50.40
C SER A 104 19.95 41.91 51.44
N LYS A 105 21.26 41.61 51.26
CA LYS A 105 22.33 42.08 52.15
C LYS A 105 22.86 43.47 51.79
N LEU A 106 22.50 44.01 50.63
CA LEU A 106 23.01 45.29 50.11
C LEU A 106 22.06 46.47 50.40
N ILE A 107 20.82 46.19 50.77
CA ILE A 107 19.75 47.15 51.12
C ILE A 107 19.62 47.17 52.64
#